data_AF-A0A6G1SPC5-F1
#
_entry.id   AF-A0A6G1SPC5-F1
#
_cell.length_a   1.000
_cell.length_b   1.000
_cell.length_c   1.000
_cell.angle_alpha   90.00
_cell.angle_beta   90.00
_cell.angle_gamma   90.00
#
_symmetry.space_group_name_H-M   'P 1'
#
loop_
_entity.id
_entity.type
_entity.pdbx_description
1 polymer ?
#
loop_
_entity_poly.entity_id
_entity_poly.type
_entity_poly.pdbx_seq_one_letter_code
_entity_poly.pdbx_strand_id
1 'polypeptide(L)'
;MPRGTARRGTGGRGRGNYTTSSARSERESIQARLGRVVYPKAVNDRNSRNKFSRTYSGKEDRAVSSCIVTLPTEKEIKTVTKKFIKTYYEIFDQPGRVSLENLYHTDALFSFSSTHAMPGMGRNLIVVRDPSERLSMLVFEKTNIARTLASFTATEHLVNQLTVDVSFCIANPMAITSLQLVVTGLFKDTTVTTDPLRAFTRIFVLKHTTTDKQGEPIYQIFNDMFMLQMPTADQIKKYHQDAQAQKKSFSFQQQNQRSTNTTHTINPSSLAQRRERDQQI
;
A
#
# COMPACT_ATOMS: atom_id res chain seq x y z
N MET A 1 66.04 6.22 -65.40
CA MET A 1 66.39 7.51 -66.05
C MET A 1 65.34 7.76 -67.14
N PRO A 2 64.74 8.96 -67.35
CA PRO A 2 64.85 10.29 -66.70
C PRO A 2 63.53 10.74 -66.00
N ARG A 3 63.54 11.55 -64.91
CA ARG A 3 63.52 13.04 -64.80
C ARG A 3 62.31 13.71 -65.49
N GLY A 4 61.38 14.29 -64.74
CA GLY A 4 61.37 15.71 -64.32
C GLY A 4 60.10 16.36 -64.93
N THR A 5 59.44 17.42 -64.47
CA THR A 5 59.64 18.47 -63.45
C THR A 5 58.30 19.20 -63.29
N ALA A 6 58.10 19.84 -62.14
CA ALA A 6 56.93 20.62 -61.75
C ALA A 6 56.72 21.94 -62.53
N ARG A 7 55.48 22.46 -62.53
CA ARG A 7 55.19 23.91 -62.44
C ARG A 7 53.79 24.21 -61.90
N ARG A 8 53.72 25.24 -61.03
CA ARG A 8 52.55 25.77 -60.30
C ARG A 8 51.70 26.72 -61.16
N GLY A 9 50.41 26.86 -60.80
CA GLY A 9 49.56 28.02 -61.13
C GLY A 9 48.16 27.90 -60.48
N THR A 10 47.91 28.61 -59.38
CA THR A 10 46.97 29.74 -59.22
C THR A 10 45.45 29.45 -59.20
N GLY A 11 44.87 29.58 -57.99
CA GLY A 11 43.69 30.41 -57.67
C GLY A 11 42.32 30.06 -58.24
N GLY A 12 41.29 29.96 -57.38
CA GLY A 12 39.90 30.04 -57.85
C GLY A 12 38.84 29.65 -56.82
N ARG A 13 38.22 30.67 -56.23
CA ARG A 13 37.12 30.61 -55.25
C ARG A 13 35.87 29.94 -55.82
N GLY A 14 35.12 29.31 -54.92
CA GLY A 14 33.80 28.74 -55.18
C GLY A 14 32.81 29.75 -55.77
N ARG A 15 31.93 29.23 -56.62
CA ARG A 15 30.72 29.89 -57.10
C ARG A 15 29.55 28.94 -56.92
N GLY A 16 28.51 29.43 -56.26
CA GLY A 16 27.20 28.80 -56.26
C GLY A 16 26.53 28.91 -57.63
N ASN A 17 25.40 28.22 -57.78
CA ASN A 17 24.45 28.49 -58.84
C ASN A 17 23.07 28.76 -58.23
N TYR A 18 22.55 29.93 -58.57
CA TYR A 18 21.14 30.27 -58.52
C TYR A 18 20.42 29.50 -59.61
N THR A 19 19.29 28.85 -59.29
CA THR A 19 18.15 28.77 -60.21
C THR A 19 16.88 28.93 -59.40
N THR A 20 16.04 29.84 -59.89
CA THR A 20 14.75 30.24 -59.34
C THR A 20 13.62 29.41 -59.91
N SER A 21 12.62 29.20 -59.05
CA SER A 21 11.18 29.24 -59.32
C SER A 21 10.40 28.00 -59.80
N SER A 22 9.27 27.86 -59.11
CA SER A 22 8.03 27.13 -59.39
C SER A 22 7.97 25.66 -58.93
N ALA A 23 6.87 25.36 -58.23
CA ALA A 23 6.47 24.08 -57.63
C ALA A 23 7.13 23.65 -56.30
N ARG A 24 7.21 24.57 -55.30
CA ARG A 24 7.51 24.24 -53.90
C ARG A 24 6.33 24.65 -53.02
N SER A 25 5.38 23.75 -52.76
CA SER A 25 4.29 24.03 -51.81
C SER A 25 3.88 22.82 -50.96
N GLU A 26 3.92 21.58 -51.45
CA GLU A 26 3.50 20.44 -50.62
C GLU A 26 4.64 19.70 -49.91
N ARG A 27 5.80 19.51 -50.57
CA ARG A 27 6.86 18.65 -50.02
C ARG A 27 7.61 19.25 -48.82
N GLU A 28 7.70 20.58 -48.73
CA GLU A 28 8.27 21.26 -47.56
C GLU A 28 7.32 21.28 -46.36
N SER A 29 6.00 21.14 -46.58
CA SER A 29 5.01 21.10 -45.49
C SER A 29 5.08 19.81 -44.67
N ILE A 30 5.50 18.70 -45.29
CA ILE A 30 5.60 17.37 -44.65
C ILE A 30 6.87 17.27 -43.80
N GLN A 31 8.02 17.74 -44.30
CA GLN A 31 9.26 17.76 -43.51
C GLN A 31 9.19 18.78 -42.35
N ALA A 32 8.52 19.91 -42.52
CA ALA A 32 8.25 20.84 -41.42
C ALA A 32 7.26 20.28 -40.38
N ARG A 33 6.30 19.44 -40.80
CA ARG A 33 5.39 18.72 -39.90
C ARG A 33 6.11 17.65 -39.09
N LEU A 34 6.98 16.85 -39.72
CA LEU A 34 7.70 15.77 -39.04
C LEU A 34 8.78 16.29 -38.06
N GLY A 35 9.44 17.40 -38.36
CA GLY A 35 10.41 18.01 -37.45
C GLY A 35 9.83 18.49 -36.12
N ARG A 36 8.54 18.87 -36.09
CA ARG A 36 7.83 19.23 -34.84
C ARG A 36 7.29 18.04 -34.05
N VAL A 37 7.21 16.85 -34.66
CA VAL A 37 6.73 15.64 -33.97
C VAL A 37 7.82 15.01 -33.11
N VAL A 38 9.10 15.21 -33.45
CA VAL A 38 10.20 14.52 -32.76
C VAL A 38 10.72 15.28 -31.54
N TYR A 39 10.67 16.63 -31.50
CA TYR A 39 11.13 17.39 -30.33
C TYR A 39 10.33 18.70 -30.13
N PRO A 40 9.29 18.73 -29.29
CA PRO A 40 8.48 19.93 -29.08
C PRO A 40 9.18 21.03 -28.25
N LYS A 41 10.44 20.85 -27.84
CA LYS A 41 11.24 21.84 -27.09
C LYS A 41 12.57 22.15 -27.76
N ALA A 42 12.56 22.53 -29.04
CA ALA A 42 13.68 23.24 -29.63
C ALA A 42 13.43 24.75 -29.51
N VAL A 43 13.87 25.34 -28.38
CA VAL A 43 13.98 26.81 -28.24
C VAL A 43 15.45 27.15 -28.49
N ASN A 44 15.77 27.52 -29.72
CA ASN A 44 16.86 28.44 -30.02
C ASN A 44 16.82 28.75 -31.51
N ASP A 45 16.07 29.77 -31.88
CA ASP A 45 16.36 30.49 -33.12
C ASP A 45 16.46 31.98 -32.78
N ARG A 46 17.66 32.52 -32.97
CA ARG A 46 18.11 33.81 -32.43
C ARG A 46 17.52 35.02 -33.16
N ASN A 47 16.52 34.86 -34.02
CA ASN A 47 15.98 36.00 -34.79
C ASN A 47 14.50 35.94 -35.20
N SER A 48 13.65 35.07 -34.63
CA SER A 48 12.22 35.10 -34.95
C SER A 48 11.40 35.79 -33.85
N ARG A 49 10.90 36.99 -34.16
CA ARG A 49 9.85 37.69 -33.39
C ARG A 49 8.67 36.76 -33.13
N ASN A 50 8.31 36.65 -31.85
CA ASN A 50 7.03 36.20 -31.28
C ASN A 50 6.02 35.59 -32.25
N LYS A 51 5.98 34.26 -32.32
CA LYS A 51 4.73 33.52 -32.55
C LYS A 51 4.40 32.77 -31.28
N PHE A 52 3.40 33.29 -30.56
CA PHE A 52 2.77 32.66 -29.42
C PHE A 52 2.50 31.18 -29.73
N SER A 53 3.24 30.29 -29.07
CA SER A 53 2.82 28.91 -28.92
C SER A 53 1.56 28.93 -28.06
N ARG A 54 0.38 28.76 -28.69
CA ARG A 54 -0.86 28.44 -27.97
C ARG A 54 -0.70 27.05 -27.40
N THR A 55 -0.05 26.96 -26.24
CA THR A 55 -0.19 25.82 -25.36
C THR A 55 -1.54 25.97 -24.68
N TYR A 56 -2.52 25.19 -25.13
CA TYR A 56 -3.68 24.91 -24.30
C TYR A 56 -3.18 24.04 -23.15
N SER A 57 -2.72 24.69 -22.08
CA SER A 57 -2.67 24.07 -20.77
C SER A 57 -4.12 23.91 -20.34
N GLY A 58 -4.79 22.86 -20.83
CA GLY A 58 -5.90 22.30 -20.09
C GLY A 58 -5.35 22.00 -18.70
N LYS A 59 -5.72 22.82 -17.72
CA LYS A 59 -5.57 22.43 -16.33
C LYS A 59 -6.50 21.25 -16.17
N GLU A 60 -6.01 20.06 -16.49
CA GLU A 60 -6.64 18.86 -15.97
C GLU A 60 -6.53 18.99 -14.46
N ASP A 61 -7.66 19.21 -13.81
CA ASP A 61 -7.77 19.06 -12.36
C ASP A 61 -7.46 17.60 -12.03
N ARG A 62 -6.17 17.27 -11.95
CA ARG A 62 -5.66 15.99 -11.41
C ARG A 62 -5.69 15.97 -9.89
N ALA A 63 -6.41 16.91 -9.28
CA ALA A 63 -6.77 16.81 -7.89
C ALA A 63 -7.93 15.82 -7.78
N VAL A 64 -7.60 14.55 -7.51
CA VAL A 64 -8.57 13.63 -6.94
C VAL A 64 -8.91 14.22 -5.57
N SER A 65 -10.05 14.91 -5.50
CA SER A 65 -10.57 15.45 -4.25
C SER A 65 -10.69 14.29 -3.26
N SER A 66 -10.11 14.42 -2.08
CA SER A 66 -10.33 13.45 -1.00
C SER A 66 -11.82 13.48 -0.67
N CYS A 67 -12.55 12.45 -1.07
CA CYS A 67 -13.97 12.28 -0.78
C CYS A 67 -14.18 11.91 0.70
N ILE A 68 -13.55 12.61 1.64
CA ILE A 68 -13.93 12.53 3.04
C ILE A 68 -15.13 13.44 3.19
N VAL A 69 -16.28 12.96 2.71
CA VAL A 69 -17.55 13.43 3.24
C VAL A 69 -17.53 12.98 4.70
N THR A 70 -17.39 13.93 5.62
CA THR A 70 -17.54 13.70 7.07
C THR A 70 -18.97 13.22 7.30
N LEU A 71 -19.18 11.92 7.23
CA LEU A 71 -20.46 11.31 7.57
C LEU A 71 -20.61 11.41 9.10
N PRO A 72 -21.83 11.65 9.63
CA PRO A 72 -22.10 11.64 11.08
C PRO A 72 -21.61 10.37 11.79
N THR A 73 -21.41 9.30 11.03
CA THR A 73 -20.93 7.98 11.47
C THR A 73 -19.40 7.79 11.40
N GLU A 74 -18.61 8.80 11.01
CA GLU A 74 -17.16 8.63 10.81
C GLU A 74 -16.41 8.10 12.05
N LYS A 75 -16.76 8.61 13.24
CA LYS A 75 -16.16 8.17 14.51
C LYS A 75 -16.51 6.72 14.82
N GLU A 76 -17.76 6.32 14.55
CA GLU A 76 -18.24 4.95 14.74
C GLU A 76 -17.54 4.00 13.76
N ILE A 77 -17.47 4.37 12.47
CA ILE A 77 -16.76 3.63 11.44
C ILE A 77 -15.30 3.41 11.85
N LYS A 78 -14.59 4.45 12.30
CA LYS A 78 -13.21 4.35 12.79
C LYS A 78 -13.08 3.39 13.97
N THR A 79 -14.04 3.42 14.90
CA THR A 79 -14.05 2.57 16.09
C THR A 79 -14.28 1.11 15.72
N VAL A 80 -15.32 0.82 14.93
CA VAL A 80 -15.64 -0.52 14.44
C VAL A 80 -14.49 -1.09 13.62
N THR A 81 -13.95 -0.30 12.69
CA THR A 81 -12.81 -0.70 11.84
C THR A 81 -11.59 -1.05 12.68
N LYS A 82 -11.20 -0.18 13.62
CA LYS A 82 -10.03 -0.43 14.48
C LYS A 82 -10.20 -1.68 15.34
N LYS A 83 -11.38 -1.87 15.94
CA LYS A 83 -11.70 -3.06 16.75
C LYS A 83 -11.65 -4.32 15.89
N PHE A 84 -12.31 -4.30 14.74
CA PHE A 84 -12.34 -5.43 13.80
C PHE A 84 -10.94 -5.84 13.35
N ILE A 85 -10.15 -4.90 12.83
CA ILE A 85 -8.81 -5.19 12.29
C ILE A 85 -7.89 -5.74 13.36
N LYS A 86 -7.92 -5.15 14.56
CA LYS A 86 -7.16 -5.66 15.70
C LYS A 86 -7.55 -7.11 16.03
N THR A 87 -8.82 -7.34 16.33
CA THR A 87 -9.31 -8.68 16.72
C THR A 87 -9.06 -9.72 15.62
N TYR A 88 -9.30 -9.36 14.36
CA TYR A 88 -9.16 -10.27 13.23
C TYR A 88 -7.72 -10.74 13.08
N TYR A 89 -6.75 -9.83 13.02
CA TYR A 89 -5.34 -10.21 12.83
C TYR A 89 -4.70 -10.79 14.09
N GLU A 90 -5.17 -10.42 15.29
CA GLU A 90 -4.78 -11.11 16.54
C GLU A 90 -5.15 -12.59 16.52
N ILE A 91 -6.31 -12.95 15.98
CA ILE A 91 -6.72 -14.34 15.81
C ILE A 91 -6.03 -14.98 14.60
N PHE A 92 -5.87 -14.25 13.50
CA PHE A 92 -5.29 -14.77 12.26
C PHE A 92 -3.84 -15.23 12.42
N ASP A 93 -3.06 -14.55 13.26
CA ASP A 93 -1.66 -14.89 13.52
C ASP A 93 -1.49 -15.96 14.61
N GLN A 94 -2.57 -16.39 15.25
CA GLN A 94 -2.53 -17.53 16.17
C GLN A 94 -2.45 -18.88 15.42
N PRO A 95 -1.79 -19.89 16.00
CA PRO A 95 -1.76 -21.24 15.44
C PRO A 95 -3.17 -21.79 15.22
N GLY A 96 -3.39 -22.42 14.06
CA GLY A 96 -4.63 -23.14 13.74
C GLY A 96 -5.84 -22.27 13.38
N ARG A 97 -5.86 -20.97 13.72
CA ARG A 97 -6.88 -19.98 13.30
C ARG A 97 -8.35 -20.38 13.54
N VAL A 98 -8.60 -21.34 14.44
CA VAL A 98 -9.92 -21.98 14.62
C VAL A 98 -10.98 -20.95 15.01
N SER A 99 -10.61 -19.97 15.84
CA SER A 99 -11.50 -18.92 16.31
C SER A 99 -11.97 -17.94 15.23
N LEU A 100 -11.38 -17.98 14.02
CA LEU A 100 -11.86 -17.15 12.90
C LEU A 100 -13.28 -17.53 12.49
N GLU A 101 -13.70 -18.78 12.63
CA GLU A 101 -15.03 -19.24 12.24
C GLU A 101 -16.14 -18.38 12.84
N ASN A 102 -15.98 -17.93 14.09
CA ASN A 102 -16.96 -17.11 14.80
C ASN A 102 -17.12 -15.68 14.23
N LEU A 103 -16.12 -15.21 13.46
CA LEU A 103 -16.16 -13.89 12.83
C LEU A 103 -16.90 -13.91 11.48
N TYR A 104 -17.05 -15.08 10.86
CA TYR A 104 -17.74 -15.22 9.58
C TYR A 104 -19.23 -15.53 9.78
N HIS A 105 -20.05 -14.98 8.89
CA HIS A 105 -21.46 -15.36 8.78
C HIS A 105 -21.58 -16.80 8.27
N THR A 106 -22.67 -17.50 8.60
CA THR A 106 -22.89 -18.90 8.18
C THR A 106 -22.71 -19.08 6.68
N ASP A 107 -23.29 -18.18 5.88
CA ASP A 107 -23.23 -18.20 4.40
C ASP A 107 -22.11 -17.32 3.82
N ALA A 108 -21.03 -17.09 4.57
CA ALA A 108 -19.93 -16.26 4.09
C ALA A 108 -19.24 -16.86 2.85
N LEU A 109 -18.65 -15.98 2.05
CA LEU A 109 -17.89 -16.31 0.85
C LEU A 109 -16.44 -15.86 0.99
N PHE A 110 -15.50 -16.73 0.64
CA PHE A 110 -14.07 -16.41 0.60
C PHE A 110 -13.46 -16.74 -0.75
N SER A 111 -12.62 -15.84 -1.25
CA SER A 111 -11.77 -16.11 -2.42
C SER A 111 -10.35 -15.65 -2.18
N PHE A 112 -9.40 -16.42 -2.72
CA PHE A 112 -7.98 -16.11 -2.68
C PHE A 112 -7.50 -15.79 -4.08
N SER A 113 -6.53 -14.88 -4.21
CA SER A 113 -5.81 -14.62 -5.45
C SER A 113 -4.35 -14.33 -5.14
N SER A 114 -3.47 -14.61 -6.09
CA SER A 114 -2.07 -14.18 -5.99
C SER A 114 -1.62 -13.58 -7.32
N THR A 115 -0.81 -12.53 -7.24
CA THR A 115 -0.16 -11.95 -8.43
C THR A 115 1.13 -12.68 -8.79
N HIS A 116 1.64 -13.54 -7.90
CA HIS A 116 2.77 -14.40 -8.19
C HIS A 116 2.30 -15.74 -8.70
N ALA A 117 3.13 -16.41 -9.50
CA ALA A 117 2.86 -17.75 -9.98
C ALA A 117 2.95 -18.75 -8.82
N MET A 118 1.91 -18.80 -7.99
CA MET A 118 1.59 -19.89 -7.09
C MET A 118 0.73 -20.86 -7.91
N PRO A 119 1.30 -21.91 -8.52
CA PRO A 119 0.54 -22.82 -9.37
C PRO A 119 -0.58 -23.45 -8.54
N GLY A 120 -1.83 -23.33 -8.99
CA GLY A 120 -2.99 -23.95 -8.34
C GLY A 120 -3.61 -23.20 -7.17
N MET A 121 -3.12 -22.00 -6.81
CA MET A 121 -3.72 -21.18 -5.75
C MET A 121 -4.11 -19.80 -6.25
N GLY A 122 -5.38 -19.62 -6.60
CA GLY A 122 -5.97 -18.29 -6.83
C GLY A 122 -7.09 -18.24 -7.85
N ARG A 123 -8.20 -17.60 -7.50
CA ARG A 123 -9.36 -17.35 -8.34
C ARG A 123 -9.14 -16.11 -9.21
N ASN A 124 -8.42 -16.26 -10.32
CA ASN A 124 -8.29 -15.20 -11.33
C ASN A 124 -9.28 -15.43 -12.49
N LEU A 125 -10.39 -14.68 -12.50
CA LEU A 125 -11.46 -14.83 -13.50
C LEU A 125 -11.05 -14.41 -14.93
N ILE A 126 -9.95 -13.67 -15.10
CA ILE A 126 -9.40 -13.35 -16.42
C ILE A 126 -8.73 -14.59 -17.03
N VAL A 127 -8.10 -15.42 -16.18
CA VAL A 127 -7.35 -16.61 -16.60
C VAL A 127 -8.26 -17.84 -16.62
N VAL A 128 -8.97 -18.10 -15.53
CA VAL A 128 -9.89 -19.23 -15.40
C VAL A 128 -11.18 -18.89 -16.12
N ARG A 129 -11.49 -19.60 -17.20
CA ARG A 129 -12.69 -19.37 -18.02
C ARG A 129 -13.83 -20.32 -17.68
N ASP A 130 -13.51 -21.55 -17.27
CA ASP A 130 -14.51 -22.56 -16.97
C ASP A 130 -15.37 -22.17 -15.75
N PRO A 131 -16.70 -22.11 -15.87
CA PRO A 131 -17.57 -21.74 -14.75
C PRO A 131 -17.49 -22.67 -13.54
N SER A 132 -17.33 -23.98 -13.77
CA SER A 132 -17.26 -24.96 -12.68
C SER A 132 -15.95 -24.82 -11.91
N GLU A 133 -14.83 -24.60 -12.60
CA GLU A 133 -13.53 -24.29 -11.99
C GLU A 133 -13.56 -22.96 -11.19
N ARG A 134 -14.23 -21.93 -11.73
CA ARG A 134 -14.43 -20.65 -11.01
C ARG A 134 -15.22 -20.81 -9.72
N LEU A 135 -16.19 -21.73 -9.73
CA LEU A 135 -17.03 -22.03 -8.58
C LEU A 135 -16.25 -22.84 -7.54
N SER A 136 -15.46 -23.83 -7.95
CA SER A 136 -14.65 -24.64 -7.03
C SER A 136 -13.55 -23.84 -6.32
N MET A 137 -13.12 -22.72 -6.89
CA MET A 137 -12.16 -21.80 -6.27
C MET A 137 -12.80 -20.78 -5.30
N LEU A 138 -14.13 -20.74 -5.21
CA LEU A 138 -14.86 -19.94 -4.23
C LEU A 138 -15.18 -20.83 -3.03
N VAL A 139 -14.76 -20.41 -1.83
CA VAL A 139 -15.02 -21.16 -0.60
C VAL A 139 -16.31 -20.64 0.02
N PHE A 140 -17.26 -21.54 0.23
CA PHE A 140 -18.57 -21.27 0.80
C PHE A 140 -18.63 -21.73 2.25
N GLU A 141 -19.37 -20.99 3.07
CA GLU A 141 -19.66 -21.26 4.47
C GLU A 141 -18.48 -21.05 5.43
N LYS A 142 -18.79 -20.47 6.61
CA LYS A 142 -17.77 -20.10 7.61
C LYS A 142 -16.81 -21.22 8.00
N THR A 143 -17.31 -22.46 8.12
CA THR A 143 -16.51 -23.60 8.59
C THR A 143 -15.47 -24.00 7.54
N ASN A 144 -15.84 -23.98 6.25
CA ASN A 144 -14.88 -24.27 5.17
C ASN A 144 -13.88 -23.12 5.02
N ILE A 145 -14.34 -21.87 5.17
CA ILE A 145 -13.44 -20.70 5.16
C ILE A 145 -12.39 -20.81 6.26
N ALA A 146 -12.81 -21.06 7.51
CA ALA A 146 -11.90 -21.20 8.63
C ALA A 146 -10.88 -22.32 8.39
N ARG A 147 -11.32 -23.47 7.86
CA ARG A 147 -10.43 -24.59 7.48
C ARG A 147 -9.44 -24.18 6.39
N THR A 148 -9.88 -23.49 5.35
CA THR A 148 -9.01 -22.98 4.28
C THR A 148 -7.98 -22.01 4.85
N LEU A 149 -8.39 -21.04 5.65
CA LEU A 149 -7.46 -20.09 6.28
C LEU A 149 -6.47 -20.78 7.22
N ALA A 150 -6.90 -21.81 7.97
CA ALA A 150 -6.02 -22.59 8.83
C ALA A 150 -4.92 -23.33 8.05
N SER A 151 -5.17 -23.68 6.77
CA SER A 151 -4.16 -24.32 5.90
C SER A 151 -3.08 -23.37 5.38
N PHE A 152 -3.26 -22.05 5.50
CA PHE A 152 -2.23 -21.10 5.13
C PHE A 152 -1.03 -21.16 6.07
N THR A 153 0.15 -20.81 5.57
CA THR A 153 1.38 -20.72 6.37
C THR A 153 1.19 -19.76 7.53
N ALA A 154 1.92 -19.99 8.63
CA ALA A 154 1.85 -19.12 9.79
C ALA A 154 2.37 -17.71 9.46
N THR A 155 1.71 -16.69 10.00
CA THR A 155 1.95 -15.28 9.64
C THR A 155 2.19 -14.42 10.86
N GLU A 156 2.86 -13.29 10.66
CA GLU A 156 3.00 -12.21 11.64
C GLU A 156 2.73 -10.88 10.94
N HIS A 157 1.57 -10.27 11.24
CA HIS A 157 1.16 -8.99 10.70
C HIS A 157 1.56 -7.85 11.62
N LEU A 158 2.10 -6.77 11.04
CA LEU A 158 2.26 -5.51 11.77
C LEU A 158 0.95 -4.73 11.74
N VAL A 159 0.00 -5.09 12.59
CA VAL A 159 -1.36 -4.54 12.63
C VAL A 159 -1.38 -3.00 12.68
N ASN A 160 -0.44 -2.39 13.40
CA ASN A 160 -0.32 -0.93 13.53
C ASN A 160 0.16 -0.22 12.25
N GLN A 161 0.69 -0.96 11.27
CA GLN A 161 1.15 -0.44 9.98
C GLN A 161 0.20 -0.76 8.83
N LEU A 162 -0.92 -1.43 9.11
CA LEU A 162 -1.95 -1.70 8.10
C LEU A 162 -2.64 -0.39 7.71
N THR A 163 -2.84 -0.20 6.41
CA THR A 163 -3.68 0.86 5.89
C THR A 163 -5.07 0.28 5.65
N VAL A 164 -6.10 1.01 6.06
CA VAL A 164 -7.49 0.57 5.92
C VAL A 164 -8.30 1.68 5.28
N ASP A 165 -8.81 1.40 4.09
CA ASP A 165 -9.74 2.26 3.39
C ASP A 165 -11.17 1.74 3.57
N VAL A 166 -12.10 2.65 3.82
CA VAL A 166 -13.53 2.33 3.87
C VAL A 166 -14.10 2.69 2.52
N SER A 167 -14.23 1.71 1.64
CA SER A 167 -14.66 1.94 0.26
C SER A 167 -16.17 2.13 0.13
N PHE A 168 -16.94 1.56 1.07
CA PHE A 168 -18.40 1.65 1.08
C PHE A 168 -18.95 1.48 2.49
N CYS A 169 -20.01 2.21 2.82
CA CYS A 169 -20.71 2.11 4.10
C CYS A 169 -22.21 2.32 3.86
N ILE A 170 -23.02 1.40 4.38
CA ILE A 170 -24.46 1.59 4.53
C ILE A 170 -24.71 1.77 6.02
N ALA A 171 -25.38 2.86 6.37
CA ALA A 171 -25.84 3.12 7.72
C ALA A 171 -27.30 3.59 7.67
N ASN A 172 -28.03 3.31 8.74
CA ASN A 172 -29.30 3.97 9.03
C ASN A 172 -29.06 4.98 10.16
N PRO A 173 -30.06 5.77 10.58
CA PRO A 173 -29.87 6.76 11.64
C PRO A 173 -29.41 6.21 13.00
N MET A 174 -29.48 4.89 13.22
CA MET A 174 -29.18 4.25 14.50
C MET A 174 -27.89 3.44 14.50
N ALA A 175 -27.43 2.92 13.36
CA ALA A 175 -26.24 2.06 13.28
C ALA A 175 -25.70 1.92 11.85
N ILE A 176 -24.42 1.52 11.77
CA ILE A 176 -23.82 1.00 10.54
C ILE A 176 -24.42 -0.39 10.26
N THR A 177 -25.02 -0.59 9.09
CA THR A 177 -25.61 -1.87 8.69
C THR A 177 -24.65 -2.70 7.84
N SER A 178 -23.80 -2.05 7.04
CA SER A 178 -22.77 -2.73 6.24
C SER A 178 -21.55 -1.85 6.02
N LEU A 179 -20.37 -2.46 6.02
CA LEU A 179 -19.10 -1.79 5.78
C LEU A 179 -18.24 -2.62 4.82
N GLN A 180 -17.67 -1.98 3.80
CA GLN A 180 -16.62 -2.58 2.99
C GLN A 180 -15.28 -1.97 3.36
N LEU A 181 -14.37 -2.83 3.80
CA LEU A 181 -13.01 -2.48 4.17
C LEU A 181 -12.05 -2.98 3.12
N VAL A 182 -11.10 -2.15 2.71
CA VAL A 182 -9.94 -2.53 1.92
C VAL A 182 -8.71 -2.36 2.79
N VAL A 183 -8.12 -3.48 3.17
CA VAL A 183 -6.95 -3.54 4.05
C VAL A 183 -5.73 -3.83 3.21
N THR A 184 -4.72 -2.98 3.29
CA THR A 184 -3.44 -3.20 2.63
C THR A 184 -2.33 -3.21 3.66
N GLY A 185 -1.34 -4.07 3.44
CA GLY A 185 -0.24 -4.17 4.38
C GLY A 185 0.80 -5.20 4.02
N LEU A 186 1.66 -5.44 5.02
CA LEU A 186 2.74 -6.40 4.97
C LEU A 186 2.58 -7.40 6.12
N PHE A 187 2.98 -8.64 5.86
CA PHE A 187 3.16 -9.64 6.90
C PHE A 187 4.41 -10.45 6.63
N LYS A 188 4.94 -11.05 7.68
CA LYS A 188 6.03 -12.01 7.59
C LYS A 188 5.45 -13.42 7.60
N ASP A 189 5.80 -14.23 6.60
CA ASP A 189 5.59 -15.67 6.64
C ASP A 189 6.63 -16.28 7.58
N THR A 190 6.19 -16.85 8.70
CA THR A 190 7.08 -17.36 9.75
C THR A 190 7.65 -18.74 9.41
N THR A 191 7.14 -19.38 8.37
CA THR A 191 7.61 -20.69 7.89
C THR A 191 8.74 -20.57 6.86
N VAL A 192 8.94 -19.37 6.30
CA VAL A 192 9.94 -19.09 5.28
C VAL A 192 11.15 -18.40 5.91
N THR A 193 12.35 -18.86 5.58
CA THR A 193 13.62 -18.27 6.09
C THR A 193 14.17 -17.19 5.18
N THR A 194 14.08 -17.38 3.86
CA THR A 194 14.59 -16.45 2.85
C THR A 194 13.46 -15.60 2.28
N ASP A 195 13.62 -14.28 2.34
CA ASP A 195 12.62 -13.30 1.89
C ASP A 195 11.20 -13.59 2.40
N PRO A 196 10.99 -13.63 3.73
CA PRO A 196 9.70 -14.02 4.31
C PRO A 196 8.60 -12.96 4.18
N LEU A 197 8.94 -11.75 3.73
CA LEU A 197 8.00 -10.64 3.68
C LEU A 197 7.03 -10.81 2.50
N ARG A 198 5.74 -10.62 2.76
CA ARG A 198 4.68 -10.63 1.76
C ARG A 198 3.87 -9.35 1.86
N ALA A 199 3.42 -8.87 0.72
CA ALA A 199 2.43 -7.81 0.66
C ALA A 199 1.06 -8.40 0.40
N PHE A 200 0.02 -7.70 0.88
CA PHE A 200 -1.33 -8.14 0.61
C PHE A 200 -2.31 -6.98 0.49
N THR A 201 -3.40 -7.29 -0.19
CA THR A 201 -4.65 -6.53 -0.16
C THR A 201 -5.77 -7.48 0.23
N ARG A 202 -6.57 -7.11 1.22
CA ARG A 202 -7.71 -7.92 1.68
C ARG A 202 -8.96 -7.08 1.76
N ILE A 203 -10.04 -7.55 1.16
CA ILE A 203 -11.31 -6.85 1.13
C ILE A 203 -12.32 -7.62 1.98
N PHE A 204 -12.91 -6.93 2.96
CA PHE A 204 -13.96 -7.49 3.80
C PHE A 204 -15.27 -6.75 3.55
N VAL A 205 -16.37 -7.50 3.45
CA VAL A 205 -17.73 -6.96 3.57
C VAL A 205 -18.27 -7.42 4.92
N LEU A 206 -18.37 -6.46 5.84
CA LEU A 206 -18.96 -6.64 7.15
C LEU A 206 -20.43 -6.26 7.09
N LYS A 207 -21.27 -6.99 7.83
CA LYS A 207 -22.65 -6.60 8.06
C LYS A 207 -23.00 -6.75 9.53
N HIS A 208 -23.80 -5.82 10.02
CA HIS A 208 -24.45 -5.96 11.32
C HIS A 208 -25.38 -7.18 11.28
N THR A 209 -25.32 -8.01 12.31
CA THR A 209 -26.10 -9.27 12.38
C THR A 209 -27.00 -9.30 13.61
N THR A 210 -26.43 -9.01 14.76
CA THR A 210 -27.09 -9.02 16.07
C THR A 210 -26.40 -8.03 16.99
N THR A 211 -27.02 -7.71 18.11
CA THR A 211 -26.36 -7.03 19.22
C THR A 211 -25.83 -8.03 20.24
N ASP A 212 -24.80 -7.65 20.99
CA ASP A 212 -24.32 -8.44 22.13
C ASP A 212 -25.18 -8.19 23.38
N LYS A 213 -24.81 -8.84 24.50
CA LYS A 213 -25.54 -8.71 25.78
C LYS A 213 -25.47 -7.31 26.37
N GLN A 214 -24.52 -6.50 25.93
CA GLN A 214 -24.30 -5.12 26.34
C GLN A 214 -25.01 -4.12 25.39
N GLY A 215 -25.67 -4.63 24.34
CA GLY A 215 -26.36 -3.82 23.34
C GLY A 215 -25.47 -3.31 22.22
N GLU A 216 -24.19 -3.74 22.16
CA GLU A 216 -23.26 -3.31 21.12
C GLU A 216 -23.45 -4.12 19.83
N PRO A 217 -23.37 -3.50 18.64
CA PRO A 217 -23.55 -4.20 17.38
C PRO A 217 -22.41 -5.20 17.12
N ILE A 218 -22.80 -6.43 16.76
CA ILE A 218 -21.90 -7.49 16.29
C ILE A 218 -21.91 -7.49 14.76
N TYR A 219 -20.72 -7.37 14.20
CA TYR A 219 -20.48 -7.44 12.77
C TYR A 219 -19.86 -8.79 12.41
N GLN A 220 -20.38 -9.43 11.37
CA GLN A 220 -19.82 -10.65 10.81
C GLN A 220 -19.38 -10.42 9.36
N ILE A 221 -18.40 -11.20 8.92
CA ILE A 221 -17.85 -11.17 7.57
C ILE A 221 -18.78 -11.96 6.64
N PHE A 222 -19.29 -11.31 5.60
CA PHE A 222 -20.11 -11.94 4.56
C PHE A 222 -19.29 -12.26 3.31
N ASN A 223 -18.36 -11.37 2.94
CA ASN A 223 -17.46 -11.59 1.82
C ASN A 223 -16.04 -11.24 2.23
N ASP A 224 -15.10 -12.09 1.83
CA ASP A 224 -13.68 -11.91 2.06
C ASP A 224 -12.90 -12.25 0.79
N MET A 225 -12.11 -11.30 0.33
CA MET A 225 -11.22 -11.50 -0.80
C MET A 225 -9.80 -11.19 -0.37
N PHE A 226 -8.92 -12.19 -0.44
CA PHE A 226 -7.54 -12.06 -0.06
C PHE A 226 -6.64 -12.14 -1.29
N MET A 227 -5.86 -11.09 -1.52
CA MET A 227 -4.90 -10.98 -2.61
C MET A 227 -3.48 -10.93 -2.06
N LEU A 228 -2.68 -11.94 -2.40
CA LEU A 228 -1.28 -12.04 -2.02
C LEU A 228 -0.37 -11.51 -3.13
N GLN A 229 0.63 -10.71 -2.75
CA GLN A 229 1.53 -10.04 -3.67
C GLN A 229 2.97 -10.06 -3.14
N MET A 230 3.93 -9.86 -4.04
CA MET A 230 5.30 -9.56 -3.63
C MET A 230 5.39 -8.09 -3.17
N PRO A 231 6.08 -7.81 -2.06
CA PRO A 231 6.26 -6.43 -1.61
C PRO A 231 7.16 -5.66 -2.58
N THR A 232 6.88 -4.38 -2.76
CA THR A 232 7.72 -3.49 -3.56
C THR A 232 9.02 -3.14 -2.82
N ALA A 233 10.05 -2.70 -3.55
CA ALA A 233 11.30 -2.26 -2.95
C ALA A 233 11.11 -1.15 -1.89
N ASP A 234 10.17 -0.22 -2.14
CA ASP A 234 9.83 0.85 -1.20
C ASP A 234 9.13 0.32 0.06
N GLN A 235 8.22 -0.65 -0.08
CA GLN A 235 7.57 -1.30 1.05
C GLN A 235 8.59 -2.06 1.92
N ILE A 236 9.52 -2.79 1.31
CA ILE A 236 10.61 -3.49 2.01
C ILE A 236 11.48 -2.47 2.77
N LYS A 237 11.90 -1.41 2.08
CA LYS A 237 12.75 -0.35 2.68
C LYS A 237 12.05 0.30 3.88
N LYS A 238 10.77 0.67 3.73
CA LYS A 238 9.97 1.27 4.81
C LYS A 238 9.83 0.32 5.99
N TYR A 239 9.51 -0.95 5.75
CA TYR A 239 9.39 -1.97 6.79
C TYR A 239 10.66 -2.07 7.64
N HIS A 240 11.84 -2.13 7.00
CA HIS A 240 13.11 -2.19 7.72
C HIS A 240 13.43 -0.92 8.50
N GLN A 241 13.09 0.26 7.96
CA GLN A 241 13.25 1.54 8.66
C GLN A 241 12.37 1.60 9.92
N ASP A 242 11.10 1.21 9.80
CA ASP A 242 10.14 1.22 10.92
C ASP A 242 10.55 0.20 12.00
N ALA A 243 11.01 -0.99 11.60
CA ALA A 243 11.53 -2.00 12.53
C ALA A 243 12.76 -1.49 13.30
N GLN A 244 13.65 -0.73 12.65
CA GLN A 244 14.79 -0.10 13.34
C GLN A 244 14.35 1.01 14.29
N ALA A 245 13.35 1.82 13.91
CA ALA A 245 12.81 2.87 14.76
C ALA A 245 12.17 2.30 16.04
N GLN A 246 11.43 1.20 15.92
CA GLN A 246 10.83 0.49 17.06
C GLN A 246 11.88 -0.08 18.03
N LYS A 247 12.98 -0.65 17.51
CA LYS A 247 14.09 -1.11 18.36
C LYS A 247 14.72 0.04 19.14
N LYS A 248 14.90 1.19 18.50
CA LYS A 248 15.46 2.40 19.14
C LYS A 248 14.52 2.94 20.24
N SER A 249 13.22 3.05 19.99
CA SER A 249 12.26 3.53 20.99
C SER A 249 12.17 2.59 22.20
N PHE A 250 12.21 1.27 21.98
CA PHE A 250 12.23 0.28 23.06
C PHE A 250 13.50 0.37 23.92
N SER A 251 14.67 0.55 23.29
CA SER A 251 15.94 0.74 24.03
C SER A 251 15.96 2.04 24.86
N PHE A 252 15.35 3.11 24.35
CA PHE A 252 15.24 4.38 25.05
C PHE A 252 14.29 4.30 26.26
N GLN A 253 13.18 3.56 26.13
CA GLN A 253 12.25 3.30 27.24
C GLN A 253 12.88 2.45 28.35
N GLN A 254 13.69 1.43 28.02
CA GLN A 254 14.42 0.65 29.03
C GLN A 254 15.48 1.47 29.78
N GLN A 255 16.17 2.39 29.09
CA GLN A 255 17.13 3.29 29.74
C GLN A 255 16.46 4.27 30.70
N ASN A 256 15.30 4.83 30.32
CA ASN A 256 14.54 5.72 31.21
C ASN A 256 13.95 5.01 32.44
N GLN A 257 13.56 3.74 32.33
CA GLN A 257 13.09 2.96 33.49
C GLN A 257 14.23 2.57 34.45
N ARG A 258 15.47 2.42 33.96
CA ARG A 258 16.65 2.24 34.83
C ARG A 258 17.02 3.51 35.60
N SER A 259 16.81 4.69 35.02
CA SER A 259 17.11 5.96 35.67
C SER A 259 16.12 6.35 36.77
N THR A 260 14.88 5.82 36.74
CA THR A 260 13.86 6.09 37.78
C THR A 260 13.92 5.14 38.98
N ASN A 261 14.67 4.04 38.89
CA ASN A 261 14.77 3.06 39.99
C ASN A 261 15.97 3.27 40.92
N THR A 262 16.78 4.31 40.71
CA THR A 262 17.99 4.58 41.52
C THR A 262 17.79 5.65 42.60
N THR A 263 16.56 6.17 42.80
CA THR A 263 16.28 7.15 43.85
C THR A 263 15.05 6.73 44.65
N HIS A 264 15.21 5.76 45.54
CA HIS A 264 14.59 5.67 46.89
C HIS A 264 14.72 4.24 47.42
N THR A 265 15.90 3.91 47.96
CA THR A 265 16.01 2.87 48.99
C THR A 265 16.37 3.58 50.29
N ILE A 266 15.41 4.29 50.88
CA ILE A 266 15.49 4.64 52.30
C ILE A 266 15.13 3.36 53.05
N ASN A 267 16.15 2.79 53.67
CA ASN A 267 16.10 1.58 54.48
C ASN A 267 15.15 1.80 55.69
N PRO A 268 13.98 1.13 55.80
CA PRO A 268 13.02 1.37 56.86
C PRO A 268 13.33 0.54 58.12
N SER A 269 14.59 0.52 58.56
CA SER A 269 15.04 -0.32 59.69
C SER A 269 15.72 0.44 60.84
N SER A 270 15.66 1.79 60.88
CA SER A 270 16.29 2.57 61.97
C SER A 270 15.33 3.42 62.82
N LEU A 271 14.01 3.32 62.65
CA LEU A 271 13.04 4.12 63.41
C LEU A 271 12.28 3.35 64.51
N ALA A 272 12.56 2.06 64.73
CA ALA A 272 11.88 1.24 65.73
C ALA A 272 12.64 1.07 67.06
N GLN A 273 13.85 1.62 67.22
CA GLN A 273 14.67 1.44 68.45
C GLN A 273 14.85 2.72 69.30
N ARG A 274 14.01 3.74 69.11
CA ARG A 274 14.14 5.03 69.83
C ARG A 274 12.90 5.46 70.63
N ARG A 275 11.99 4.54 70.95
CA ARG A 275 10.76 4.83 71.75
C ARG A 275 10.56 3.98 73.01
N GLU A 276 11.59 3.28 73.49
CA GLU A 276 11.52 2.51 74.75
C GLU A 276 12.55 2.94 75.80
N ARG A 277 13.03 4.19 75.77
CA ARG A 277 13.98 4.71 76.78
C ARG A 277 13.53 5.92 77.58
N ASP A 278 12.28 6.35 77.45
CA ASP A 278 11.72 7.49 78.22
C ASP A 278 10.51 7.08 79.09
N GLN A 279 10.46 5.82 79.55
CA GLN A 279 9.60 5.40 80.67
C GLN A 279 10.42 4.57 81.65
N GLN A 280 11.42 5.20 82.27
CA GLN A 280 11.92 4.85 83.60
C GLN A 280 12.81 6.00 84.08
N ILE A 281 12.26 6.73 85.05
CA ILE A 281 12.81 7.71 86.02
C ILE A 281 11.91 8.95 86.05
#